data_AF-U6DD06-F1
#
_entry.id   AF-U6DD06-F1
#
_cell.length_a   1.000
_cell.length_b   1.000
_cell.length_c   1.000
_cell.angle_alpha   90.00
_cell.angle_beta   90.00
_cell.angle_gamma   90.00
#
_symmetry.space_group_name_H-M   'P 1'
#
loop_
_entity.id
_entity.type
_entity.pdbx_description
1 polymer ?
#
loop_
_entity_poly.entity_id
_entity_poly.type
_entity_poly.pdbx_seq_one_letter_code
_entity_poly.pdbx_strand_id
1 'polypeptide(L)'
;AAAACTPGSGSAAPGSQGMLIGDRLYSGVLITLENCLLPDDKLRFTPSMSSGLDTDTETDLRVVGCELIQAAGILLRLPQVAMATGQVLFQRFFYTKSFVKHSMEHVSMACVHLASKIEEAPRRIRDVINVFHRLRHLREKKKPVPLLLDQDYVNLKNQIIKAERRVLKELGFCVHVKHPHKIIVMYL
;
A
#
# COMPACT_ATOMS: atom_id res chain seq x y z
N ALA A 1 -35.59 31.54 -31.15
CA ALA A 1 -34.88 31.56 -29.85
C ALA A 1 -35.33 30.33 -29.04
N ALA A 2 -34.36 29.45 -28.72
CA ALA A 2 -34.31 28.35 -27.74
C ALA A 2 -35.62 27.62 -27.37
N ALA A 3 -35.95 26.44 -27.90
CA ALA A 3 -35.34 25.10 -27.78
C ALA A 3 -35.41 24.48 -26.37
N ALA A 4 -36.38 23.58 -26.21
CA ALA A 4 -36.56 22.68 -25.07
C ALA A 4 -35.52 21.54 -25.10
N CYS A 5 -34.92 21.24 -23.94
CA CYS A 5 -34.08 20.05 -23.75
C CYS A 5 -34.63 19.23 -22.58
N THR A 6 -35.20 18.08 -22.93
CA THR A 6 -35.49 16.93 -22.06
C THR A 6 -34.20 16.39 -21.42
N PRO A 7 -34.19 16.00 -20.12
CA PRO A 7 -33.08 15.23 -19.58
C PRO A 7 -33.23 13.77 -20.02
N GLY A 8 -32.22 13.30 -20.76
CA GLY A 8 -32.13 11.94 -21.26
C GLY A 8 -32.02 10.90 -20.15
N SER A 9 -32.75 9.80 -20.33
CA SER A 9 -32.64 8.55 -19.59
C SER A 9 -31.29 7.88 -19.88
N GLY A 10 -30.28 8.18 -19.06
CA GLY A 10 -29.05 7.40 -18.96
C GLY A 10 -29.26 6.25 -17.98
N SER A 11 -29.18 5.02 -18.47
CA SER A 11 -29.27 3.78 -17.71
C SER A 11 -28.21 3.72 -16.60
N ALA A 12 -28.63 3.89 -15.34
CA ALA A 12 -27.77 3.68 -14.19
C ALA A 12 -27.45 2.18 -14.06
N ALA A 13 -26.15 1.85 -13.99
CA ALA A 13 -25.68 0.52 -13.64
C ALA A 13 -26.30 0.09 -12.29
N PRO A 14 -26.80 -1.15 -12.14
CA PRO A 14 -27.43 -1.59 -10.91
C PRO A 14 -26.32 -1.95 -9.91
N GLY A 15 -25.99 -1.08 -8.95
CA GLY A 15 -25.03 -1.50 -7.92
C GLY A 15 -24.40 -0.47 -6.98
N SER A 16 -24.88 0.76 -6.86
CA SER A 16 -24.29 1.70 -5.89
C SER A 16 -25.29 2.70 -5.31
N GLN A 17 -26.46 2.24 -4.86
CA GLN A 17 -27.25 3.06 -3.94
C GLN A 17 -26.48 3.12 -2.61
N GLY A 18 -25.92 4.29 -2.31
CA GLY A 18 -25.29 4.54 -1.03
C GLY A 18 -26.24 4.31 0.14
N MET A 19 -25.71 3.91 1.29
CA MET A 19 -26.44 3.74 2.53
C MET A 19 -26.63 5.12 3.17
N LEU A 20 -27.88 5.55 3.40
CA LEU A 20 -28.17 6.77 4.15
C LEU A 20 -28.10 6.47 5.65
N ILE A 21 -27.20 7.14 6.36
CA ILE A 21 -27.15 7.12 7.84
C ILE A 21 -27.31 8.56 8.31
N GLY A 22 -28.47 8.88 8.87
CA GLY A 22 -28.89 10.27 9.11
C GLY A 22 -28.99 11.04 7.78
N ASP A 23 -28.43 12.24 7.74
CA ASP A 23 -28.45 13.11 6.55
C ASP A 23 -27.28 12.85 5.57
N ARG A 24 -26.45 11.82 5.84
CA ARG A 24 -25.25 11.54 5.05
C ARG A 24 -25.41 10.27 4.22
N LEU A 25 -25.18 10.41 2.92
CA LEU A 25 -25.08 9.30 1.99
C LEU A 25 -23.67 8.69 2.07
N TYR A 26 -23.58 7.48 2.57
CA TYR A 26 -22.35 6.69 2.59
C TYR A 26 -22.33 5.80 1.35
N SER A 27 -21.22 5.76 0.62
CA SER A 27 -21.04 4.75 -0.42
C SER A 27 -21.14 3.35 0.21
N GLY A 28 -21.96 2.46 -0.36
CA GLY A 28 -22.03 1.07 0.09
C GLY A 28 -20.64 0.41 0.05
N VAL A 29 -20.27 -0.29 1.12
CA VAL A 29 -18.99 -1.01 1.18
C VAL A 29 -19.21 -2.43 0.68
N LEU A 30 -18.76 -2.68 -0.55
CA LEU A 30 -18.76 -4.03 -1.12
C LEU A 30 -17.49 -4.76 -0.66
N ILE A 31 -17.61 -5.63 0.33
CA ILE A 31 -16.50 -6.48 0.78
C ILE A 31 -16.54 -7.78 -0.02
N THR A 32 -15.85 -7.80 -1.17
CA THR A 32 -15.62 -9.03 -1.92
C THR A 32 -14.28 -9.66 -1.53
N LEU A 33 -14.20 -10.98 -1.66
CA LEU A 33 -12.94 -11.72 -1.55
C LEU A 33 -12.12 -11.66 -2.85
N GLU A 34 -12.52 -10.84 -3.81
CA GLU A 34 -11.82 -10.67 -5.07
C GLU A 34 -10.72 -9.62 -4.94
N ASN A 35 -9.72 -9.71 -5.82
CA ASN A 35 -8.69 -8.68 -5.85
C ASN A 35 -9.29 -7.39 -6.40
N CYS A 36 -9.16 -6.29 -5.65
CA CYS A 36 -9.53 -4.98 -6.16
C CYS A 36 -8.64 -4.60 -7.34
N LEU A 37 -9.24 -4.49 -8.52
CA LEU A 37 -8.59 -3.94 -9.71
C LEU A 37 -8.81 -2.43 -9.76
N LEU A 38 -7.75 -1.69 -10.08
CA LEU A 38 -7.85 -0.25 -10.30
C LEU A 38 -8.30 0.01 -11.73
N PRO A 39 -9.20 0.98 -11.97
CA PRO A 39 -9.57 1.38 -13.32
C PRO A 39 -8.38 2.01 -14.04
N ASP A 40 -8.30 1.84 -15.36
CA ASP A 40 -7.18 2.28 -16.20
C ASP A 40 -6.86 3.77 -16.05
N ASP A 41 -7.88 4.61 -15.85
CA ASP A 41 -7.71 6.05 -15.63
C ASP A 41 -6.86 6.35 -14.40
N LYS A 42 -7.03 5.58 -13.31
CA LYS A 42 -6.23 5.72 -12.09
C LYS A 42 -4.82 5.17 -12.22
N LEU A 43 -4.58 4.27 -13.19
CA LEU A 43 -3.24 3.78 -13.51
C LEU A 43 -2.47 4.81 -14.33
N ARG A 44 -3.15 5.54 -15.23
CA ARG A 44 -2.56 6.58 -16.08
C ARG A 44 -2.32 7.90 -15.35
N PHE A 45 -3.24 8.31 -14.48
CA PHE A 45 -3.17 9.56 -13.74
C PHE A 45 -2.95 9.30 -12.25
N THR A 46 -1.69 9.12 -11.86
CA THR A 46 -1.36 8.80 -10.47
C THR A 46 -1.46 10.05 -9.57
N PRO A 47 -1.74 9.88 -8.26
CA PRO A 47 -1.70 10.98 -7.31
C PRO A 47 -0.32 11.64 -7.17
N SER A 48 0.76 10.89 -7.45
CA SER A 48 2.13 11.39 -7.43
C SER A 48 2.39 12.36 -8.58
N MET A 49 1.90 12.04 -9.78
CA MET A 49 1.94 12.94 -10.94
C MET A 49 1.18 14.25 -10.65
N SER A 50 -0.02 14.15 -10.05
CA SER A 50 -0.77 15.36 -9.63
C SER A 50 -0.05 16.19 -8.56
N SER A 51 0.95 15.60 -7.88
CA SER A 51 1.81 16.30 -6.91
C SER A 51 3.12 16.79 -7.52
N GLY A 52 3.29 16.69 -8.84
CA GLY A 52 4.48 17.14 -9.58
C GLY A 52 5.64 16.14 -9.60
N LEU A 53 5.39 14.86 -9.28
CA LEU A 53 6.41 13.81 -9.43
C LEU A 53 6.45 13.32 -10.88
N ASP A 54 7.65 13.20 -11.43
CA ASP A 54 7.92 12.59 -12.72
C ASP A 54 7.56 11.09 -12.72
N THR A 55 7.16 10.56 -13.88
CA THR A 55 6.69 9.18 -14.05
C THR A 55 7.82 8.15 -13.90
N ASP A 56 9.03 8.47 -14.38
CA ASP A 56 10.17 7.58 -14.30
C ASP A 56 10.62 7.46 -12.83
N THR A 57 10.70 8.60 -12.16
CA THR A 57 10.99 8.69 -10.73
C THR A 57 9.94 7.95 -9.89
N GLU A 58 8.66 8.08 -10.23
CA GLU A 58 7.59 7.32 -9.57
C GLU A 58 7.78 5.81 -9.75
N THR A 59 8.13 5.39 -10.96
CA THR A 59 8.38 3.98 -11.29
C THR A 59 9.57 3.44 -10.50
N ASP A 60 10.67 4.18 -10.45
CA ASP A 60 11.85 3.84 -9.65
C ASP A 60 11.51 3.70 -8.16
N LEU A 61 10.72 4.64 -7.60
CA LEU A 61 10.28 4.56 -6.21
C LEU A 61 9.42 3.33 -5.94
N ARG A 62 8.57 2.93 -6.90
CA ARG A 62 7.76 1.72 -6.79
C ARG A 62 8.62 0.46 -6.80
N VAL A 63 9.58 0.39 -7.73
CA VAL A 63 10.53 -0.73 -7.84
C VAL A 63 11.37 -0.84 -6.57
N VAL A 64 12.01 0.24 -6.15
CA VAL A 64 12.85 0.28 -4.93
C VAL A 64 12.02 -0.06 -3.69
N GLY A 65 10.79 0.43 -3.59
CA GLY A 65 9.87 0.10 -2.51
C GLY A 65 9.61 -1.41 -2.41
N CYS A 66 9.33 -2.06 -3.54
CA CYS A 66 9.12 -3.51 -3.62
C CYS A 66 10.39 -4.31 -3.33
N GLU A 67 11.56 -3.86 -3.80
CA GLU A 67 12.85 -4.46 -3.50
C GLU A 67 13.18 -4.41 -2.01
N LEU A 68 12.92 -3.26 -1.36
CA LEU A 68 13.10 -3.11 0.09
C LEU A 68 12.19 -4.05 0.87
N ILE A 69 10.92 -4.20 0.46
CA ILE A 69 9.99 -5.15 1.08
C ILE A 69 10.50 -6.58 0.95
N GLN A 70 10.97 -6.97 -0.23
CA GLN A 70 11.52 -8.31 -0.49
C GLN A 70 12.78 -8.57 0.34
N ALA A 71 13.76 -7.66 0.28
CA ALA A 71 15.01 -7.79 1.01
C ALA A 71 14.77 -7.82 2.54
N ALA A 72 13.86 -6.98 3.04
CA ALA A 72 13.48 -6.97 4.44
C ALA A 72 12.80 -8.28 4.84
N GLY A 73 11.87 -8.78 4.03
CA GLY A 73 11.18 -10.03 4.31
C GLY A 73 12.12 -11.25 4.34
N ILE A 74 13.12 -11.31 3.46
CA ILE A 74 14.17 -12.34 3.50
C ILE A 74 14.94 -12.28 4.82
N LEU A 75 15.39 -11.09 5.22
CA LEU A 75 16.15 -10.88 6.46
C LEU A 75 15.31 -11.17 7.72
N LEU A 76 14.00 -10.90 7.67
CA LEU A 76 13.03 -11.21 8.72
C LEU A 76 12.53 -12.65 8.69
N ARG A 77 12.96 -13.45 7.71
CA ARG A 77 12.48 -14.82 7.46
C ARG A 77 10.95 -14.88 7.39
N LEU A 78 10.34 -13.99 6.60
CA LEU A 78 8.92 -14.03 6.29
C LEU A 78 8.63 -15.04 5.17
N PRO A 79 7.44 -15.67 5.14
CA PRO A 79 7.03 -16.49 4.01
C PRO A 79 6.90 -15.63 2.74
N GLN A 80 7.10 -16.23 1.57
CA GLN A 80 7.00 -15.54 0.28
C GLN A 80 5.63 -14.90 0.07
N VAL A 81 4.57 -15.56 0.56
CA VAL A 81 3.20 -15.04 0.52
C VAL A 81 3.09 -13.70 1.26
N ALA A 82 3.72 -13.55 2.44
CA ALA A 82 3.72 -12.29 3.19
C ALA A 82 4.50 -11.17 2.49
N MET A 83 5.61 -11.51 1.82
CA MET A 83 6.36 -10.52 1.04
C MET A 83 5.53 -10.03 -0.17
N ALA A 84 4.90 -10.97 -0.89
CA ALA A 84 3.99 -10.64 -1.99
C ALA A 84 2.79 -9.80 -1.50
N THR A 85 2.17 -10.16 -0.37
CA THR A 85 1.08 -9.37 0.24
C THR A 85 1.57 -7.96 0.56
N GLY A 86 2.75 -7.82 1.16
CA GLY A 86 3.36 -6.51 1.45
C GLY A 86 3.54 -5.63 0.21
N GLN A 87 4.03 -6.19 -0.90
CA GLN A 87 4.21 -5.48 -2.17
C GLN A 87 2.87 -5.03 -2.77
N VAL A 88 1.85 -5.90 -2.73
CA VAL A 88 0.51 -5.54 -3.21
C VAL A 88 -0.09 -4.41 -2.38
N LEU A 89 0.01 -4.45 -1.06
CA LEU A 89 -0.48 -3.37 -0.18
C LEU A 89 0.26 -2.05 -0.44
N PHE A 90 1.57 -2.11 -0.64
CA PHE A 90 2.40 -0.95 -0.97
C PHE A 90 1.96 -0.32 -2.30
N GLN A 91 1.79 -1.14 -3.34
CA GLN A 91 1.39 -0.66 -4.66
C GLN A 91 -0.03 -0.06 -4.63
N ARG A 92 -0.98 -0.74 -3.98
CA ARG A 92 -2.35 -0.23 -3.78
C ARG A 92 -2.35 1.11 -3.06
N PHE A 93 -1.52 1.28 -2.05
CA PHE A 93 -1.41 2.55 -1.31
C PHE A 93 -0.90 3.69 -2.20
N PHE A 94 0.16 3.49 -2.98
CA PHE A 94 0.72 4.56 -3.81
C PHE A 94 -0.06 4.82 -5.12
N TYR A 95 -1.07 4.00 -5.44
CA TYR A 95 -2.07 4.40 -6.44
C TYR A 95 -3.22 5.25 -5.86
N THR A 96 -3.34 5.35 -4.54
CA THR A 96 -4.32 6.24 -3.88
C THR A 96 -3.67 7.46 -3.24
N LYS A 97 -2.37 7.38 -2.92
CA LYS A 97 -1.58 8.46 -2.32
C LYS A 97 -0.30 8.74 -3.08
N SER A 98 0.17 9.97 -2.91
CA SER A 98 1.40 10.47 -3.53
C SER A 98 2.65 10.12 -2.71
N PHE A 99 3.72 9.74 -3.40
CA PHE A 99 5.07 9.59 -2.86
C PHE A 99 5.66 10.91 -2.33
N VAL A 100 5.22 12.06 -2.85
CA VAL A 100 5.66 13.38 -2.35
C VAL A 100 5.14 13.63 -0.93
N LYS A 101 3.96 13.11 -0.61
CA LYS A 101 3.28 13.34 0.68
C LYS A 101 3.62 12.27 1.72
N HIS A 102 4.09 11.10 1.30
CA HIS A 102 4.32 9.95 2.17
C HIS A 102 5.67 9.31 1.86
N SER A 103 6.53 9.20 2.87
CA SER A 103 7.83 8.54 2.73
C SER A 103 7.66 7.07 2.33
N MET A 104 8.26 6.72 1.19
CA MET A 104 8.31 5.34 0.68
C MET A 104 8.87 4.39 1.74
N GLU A 105 9.97 4.74 2.42
CA GLU A 105 10.59 3.87 3.43
C GLU A 105 9.66 3.59 4.62
N HIS A 106 8.97 4.61 5.14
CA HIS A 106 8.03 4.44 6.24
C HIS A 106 6.84 3.57 5.84
N VAL A 107 6.31 3.75 4.63
CA VAL A 107 5.20 2.96 4.11
C VAL A 107 5.66 1.51 3.85
N SER A 108 6.85 1.29 3.28
CA SER A 108 7.41 -0.06 3.10
C SER A 108 7.57 -0.81 4.42
N MET A 109 8.10 -0.16 5.46
CA MET A 109 8.17 -0.76 6.81
C MET A 109 6.79 -1.10 7.36
N ALA A 110 5.82 -0.20 7.19
CA ALA A 110 4.45 -0.42 7.61
C ALA A 110 3.79 -1.58 6.85
N CYS A 111 4.00 -1.68 5.54
CA CYS A 111 3.48 -2.76 4.70
C CYS A 111 4.07 -4.12 5.09
N VAL A 112 5.38 -4.20 5.36
CA VAL A 112 6.01 -5.44 5.86
C VAL A 112 5.43 -5.84 7.22
N HIS A 113 5.32 -4.89 8.14
CA HIS A 113 4.77 -5.15 9.47
C HIS A 113 3.31 -5.61 9.39
N LEU A 114 2.49 -4.93 8.60
CA LEU A 114 1.08 -5.25 8.39
C LEU A 114 0.90 -6.60 7.70
N ALA A 115 1.63 -6.87 6.61
CA ALA A 115 1.55 -8.15 5.89
C ALA A 115 1.97 -9.33 6.76
N SER A 116 2.97 -9.15 7.64
CA SER A 116 3.37 -10.19 8.60
C SER A 116 2.23 -10.58 9.55
N LYS A 117 1.34 -9.63 9.90
CA LYS A 117 0.15 -9.91 10.71
C LYS A 117 -0.95 -10.58 9.90
N ILE A 118 -1.17 -10.15 8.66
CA ILE A 118 -2.22 -10.70 7.78
C ILE A 118 -1.96 -12.17 7.44
N GLU A 119 -0.71 -12.54 7.22
CA GLU A 119 -0.32 -13.92 6.87
C GLU A 119 0.06 -14.75 8.11
N GLU A 120 -0.38 -14.36 9.30
CA GLU A 120 -0.18 -15.11 10.56
C GLU A 120 1.30 -15.44 10.87
N ALA A 121 2.22 -14.59 10.42
CA ALA A 121 3.66 -14.69 10.65
C ALA A 121 4.23 -13.42 11.31
N PRO A 122 3.65 -12.93 12.42
CA PRO A 122 3.94 -11.59 12.94
C PRO A 122 5.42 -11.41 13.31
N ARG A 123 5.93 -10.20 13.08
CA ARG A 123 7.27 -9.77 13.49
C ARG A 123 7.18 -8.54 14.38
N ARG A 124 8.09 -8.44 15.36
CA ARG A 124 8.14 -7.26 16.24
C ARG A 124 8.55 -6.04 15.41
N ILE A 125 7.92 -4.90 15.65
CA ILE A 125 8.24 -3.65 14.94
C ILE A 125 9.72 -3.27 15.07
N ARG A 126 10.35 -3.59 16.21
CA ARG A 126 11.78 -3.40 16.44
C ARG A 126 12.63 -4.16 15.42
N ASP A 127 12.26 -5.40 15.11
CA ASP A 127 13.02 -6.23 14.18
C ASP A 127 12.90 -5.67 12.76
N VAL A 128 11.70 -5.19 12.38
CA VAL A 128 11.47 -4.50 11.11
C VAL A 128 12.36 -3.26 11.01
N ILE A 129 12.37 -2.40 12.03
CA ILE A 129 13.21 -1.18 12.06
C ILE A 129 14.69 -1.54 11.95
N ASN A 130 15.17 -2.53 12.70
CA ASN A 130 16.55 -2.97 12.67
C ASN A 130 16.97 -3.47 11.29
N VAL A 131 16.10 -4.24 10.62
CA VAL A 131 16.35 -4.75 9.27
C VAL A 131 16.41 -3.62 8.25
N PHE A 132 15.48 -2.67 8.27
CA PHE A 132 15.49 -1.52 7.37
C PHE A 132 16.70 -0.61 7.63
N HIS A 133 17.08 -0.40 8.89
CA HIS A 133 18.30 0.31 9.24
C HIS A 133 19.54 -0.38 8.63
N ARG A 134 19.64 -1.71 8.76
CA ARG A 134 20.73 -2.49 8.15
C ARG A 134 20.72 -2.40 6.62
N LEU A 135 19.56 -2.50 5.98
CA LEU A 135 19.42 -2.40 4.52
C LEU A 135 19.88 -1.03 4.00
N ARG A 136 19.56 0.05 4.72
CA ARG A 136 20.02 1.39 4.39
C ARG A 136 21.55 1.49 4.43
N HIS A 137 22.19 1.01 5.49
CA HIS A 137 23.67 1.00 5.58
C HIS A 137 24.32 0.17 4.49
N LEU A 138 23.71 -0.96 4.11
CA LEU A 138 24.20 -1.81 3.03
C LEU A 138 24.16 -1.09 1.67
N ARG A 139 23.07 -0.37 1.38
CA ARG A 139 22.94 0.46 0.17
C ARG A 139 23.94 1.60 0.14
N GLU A 140 24.19 2.23 1.29
CA GLU A 140 25.17 3.32 1.44
C GLU A 140 26.63 2.83 1.51
N LYS A 141 26.89 1.50 1.40
CA LYS A 141 28.21 0.87 1.56
C LYS A 141 28.92 1.24 2.88
N LYS A 142 28.14 1.52 3.93
CA LYS A 142 28.64 1.87 5.27
C LYS A 142 28.77 0.64 6.14
N LYS A 143 29.66 0.70 7.13
CA LYS A 143 29.75 -0.34 8.17
C LYS A 143 28.44 -0.39 8.96
N PRO A 144 27.86 -1.57 9.21
CA PRO A 144 26.63 -1.67 9.98
C PRO A 144 26.86 -1.20 11.41
N VAL A 145 26.21 -0.09 11.77
CA VAL A 145 26.23 0.45 13.13
C VAL A 145 25.02 -0.08 13.90
N PRO A 146 25.15 -0.43 15.19
CA PRO A 146 23.99 -0.74 16.02
C PRO A 146 23.02 0.45 16.07
N LEU A 147 21.71 0.16 16.00
CA LEU A 147 20.70 1.19 16.16
C LEU A 147 20.65 1.65 17.62
N LEU A 148 20.90 2.93 17.87
CA LEU A 148 20.77 3.54 19.19
C LEU A 148 19.28 3.71 19.55
N LEU A 149 18.93 3.43 20.81
CA LEU A 149 17.55 3.51 21.30
C LEU A 149 17.23 4.92 21.79
N ASP A 150 17.40 5.88 20.89
CA ASP A 150 17.24 7.30 21.22
C ASP A 150 15.82 7.79 20.93
N GLN A 151 15.58 9.08 21.15
CA GLN A 151 14.32 9.74 20.85
C GLN A 151 13.91 9.56 19.37
N ASP A 152 14.90 9.52 18.46
CA ASP A 152 14.67 9.30 17.03
C ASP A 152 14.11 7.92 16.71
N TYR A 153 14.56 6.88 17.43
CA TYR A 153 13.99 5.54 17.30
C TYR A 153 12.52 5.52 17.74
N VAL A 154 12.19 6.20 18.84
CA VAL A 154 10.81 6.32 19.33
C VAL A 154 9.94 7.06 18.32
N ASN A 155 10.47 8.15 17.75
CA ASN A 155 9.80 8.92 16.71
C ASN A 155 9.55 8.08 15.46
N LEU A 156 10.56 7.36 14.97
CA LEU A 156 10.45 6.47 13.80
C LEU A 156 9.41 5.37 14.04
N LYS A 157 9.45 4.71 15.20
CA LYS A 157 8.44 3.71 15.59
C LYS A 157 7.03 4.28 15.52
N ASN A 158 6.83 5.49 16.04
CA ASN A 158 5.54 6.17 16.00
C ASN A 158 5.12 6.55 14.57
N GLN A 159 6.06 6.93 13.69
CA GLN A 159 5.76 7.19 12.28
C GLN A 159 5.34 5.93 11.54
N ILE A 160 5.98 4.78 11.80
CA ILE A 160 5.60 3.50 11.20
C ILE A 160 4.19 3.08 11.65
N ILE A 161 3.86 3.21 12.93
CA ILE A 161 2.51 2.92 13.45
C ILE A 161 1.46 3.88 12.84
N LYS A 162 1.82 5.14 12.60
CA LYS A 162 0.94 6.10 11.91
C LYS A 162 0.79 5.77 10.43
N ALA A 163 1.86 5.32 9.77
CA ALA A 163 1.85 4.90 8.37
C ALA A 163 0.98 3.65 8.19
N GLU A 164 1.11 2.66 9.07
CA GLU A 164 0.28 1.44 9.06
C GLU A 164 -1.21 1.77 9.17
N ARG A 165 -1.59 2.62 10.12
CA ARG A 165 -2.99 3.08 10.25
C ARG A 165 -3.47 3.81 9.00
N ARG A 166 -2.59 4.57 8.34
CA ARG A 166 -2.91 5.22 7.06
C ARG A 166 -3.14 4.20 5.96
N VAL A 167 -2.29 3.19 5.82
CA VAL A 167 -2.47 2.11 4.83
C VAL A 167 -3.83 1.44 5.03
N LEU A 168 -4.18 1.06 6.26
CA LEU A 168 -5.48 0.46 6.57
C LEU A 168 -6.67 1.37 6.22
N LYS A 169 -6.58 2.66 6.57
CA LYS A 169 -7.63 3.64 6.29
C LYS A 169 -7.83 3.83 4.78
N GLU A 170 -6.75 3.96 4.01
CA GLU A 170 -6.83 4.23 2.58
C GLU A 170 -7.26 3.01 1.76
N LEU A 171 -6.96 1.80 2.25
CA LEU A 171 -7.44 0.55 1.65
C LEU A 171 -8.84 0.15 2.15
N GLY A 172 -9.47 0.93 3.03
CA GLY A 172 -10.77 0.60 3.60
C GLY A 172 -10.79 -0.74 4.33
N PHE A 173 -9.67 -1.13 4.95
CA PHE A 173 -9.45 -2.45 5.55
C PHE A 173 -9.56 -3.65 4.58
N CYS A 174 -9.62 -3.41 3.27
CA CYS A 174 -9.53 -4.45 2.24
C CYS A 174 -8.06 -4.86 2.04
N VAL A 175 -7.57 -5.68 2.97
CA VAL A 175 -6.19 -6.17 2.98
C VAL A 175 -6.03 -7.60 2.47
N HIS A 176 -7.14 -8.26 2.13
CA HIS A 176 -7.10 -9.59 1.52
C HIS A 176 -6.47 -9.51 0.12
N VAL A 177 -5.57 -10.44 -0.16
CA VAL A 177 -4.87 -10.56 -1.44
C VAL A 177 -4.89 -12.02 -1.88
N LYS A 178 -5.45 -12.28 -3.06
CA LYS A 178 -5.33 -13.56 -3.75
C LYS A 178 -4.11 -13.51 -4.66
N HIS A 179 -3.08 -14.28 -4.31
CA HIS A 179 -1.85 -14.32 -5.09
C HIS A 179 -1.98 -15.20 -6.34
N PRO A 180 -1.42 -14.78 -7.49
CA PRO A 180 -1.42 -15.60 -8.71
C PRO A 180 -0.57 -16.88 -8.57
N HIS A 181 0.35 -16.93 -7.60
CA HIS A 181 1.22 -18.08 -7.33
C HIS A 181 0.45 -19.40 -7.20
N LYS A 182 -0.74 -19.38 -6.57
CA LYS A 182 -1.58 -20.58 -6.43
C LYS A 182 -2.07 -21.11 -7.79
N ILE A 183 -2.33 -20.21 -8.73
CA ILE A 183 -2.79 -20.53 -10.07
C ILE A 183 -1.64 -21.13 -10.87
N ILE A 184 -0.44 -20.52 -10.79
CA ILE A 184 0.75 -20.99 -11.50
C ILE A 184 1.05 -22.46 -11.17
N VAL A 185 1.01 -22.84 -9.89
CA VAL A 185 1.25 -24.23 -9.45
C VAL A 185 0.20 -25.21 -10.00
N MET A 186 -1.02 -24.76 -10.26
CA MET A 186 -2.09 -25.61 -10.80
C MET A 186 -1.93 -25.90 -12.30
N TYR A 187 -1.20 -25.05 -13.02
CA TYR A 187 -1.04 -25.12 -14.48
C TYR A 187 0.40 -25.45 -14.92
N LEU A 188 1.29 -25.75 -13.98
CA LEU A 188 2.63 -26.33 -14.22
C LEU A 188 2.55 -27.85 -14.09
#